data_AF-A0A843HPR0-F1
#
_entry.id   AF-A0A843HPR0-F1
#
_cell.length_a   1.000
_cell.length_b   1.000
_cell.length_c   1.000
_cell.angle_alpha   90.00
_cell.angle_beta   90.00
_cell.angle_gamma   90.00
#
_symmetry.space_group_name_H-M   'P 1'
#
loop_
_entity.id
_entity.type
_entity.pdbx_description
1 polymer ?
#
loop_
_entity_poly.entity_id
_entity_poly.type
_entity_poly.pdbx_seq_one_letter_code
_entity_poly.pdbx_strand_id
1 'polypeptide(L)' 'MVKIALVSCGTEYSGIQKEIEKAALKFGAEIILPEIDLDYINEAYEKFGFSAQSSSLKLMIARAMSIVEGKCKPDAVF' A
#
# COMPACT_ATOMS: atom_id res chain seq x y z
N MET A 1 -12.24 12.07 -7.22
CA MET A 1 -11.52 12.21 -5.94
C MET A 1 -10.16 11.58 -6.14
N VAL A 2 -9.07 12.24 -5.75
CA VAL A 2 -7.70 11.73 -5.95
C VAL A 2 -7.47 10.54 -5.03
N LYS A 3 -7.00 9.41 -5.55
CA LYS A 3 -6.74 8.19 -4.77
C LYS A 3 -5.26 8.07 -4.44
N ILE A 4 -4.94 8.10 -3.15
CA ILE A 4 -3.57 7.95 -2.65
C ILE A 4 -3.45 6.54 -2.06
N ALA A 5 -2.66 5.67 -2.68
CA ALA A 5 -2.42 4.32 -2.16
C ALA A 5 -1.44 4.37 -0.99
N LEU A 6 -1.86 3.87 0.17
CA LEU A 6 -1.00 3.61 1.31
C LEU A 6 -0.29 2.26 1.13
N VAL A 7 1.00 2.31 0.81
CA VAL A 7 1.83 1.11 0.58
C VAL A 7 2.48 0.62 1.86
N SER A 8 2.59 1.46 2.89
CA SER A 8 3.25 1.15 4.18
C SER A 8 2.77 -0.15 4.84
N CYS A 9 3.65 -0.69 5.68
CA CYS A 9 3.66 -2.07 6.13
C CYS A 9 2.99 -2.31 7.49
N GLY A 10 2.32 -1.32 8.10
CA GLY A 10 1.69 -1.56 9.40
C GLY A 10 1.00 -0.37 10.08
N THR A 11 0.92 -0.47 11.40
CA THR A 11 0.32 0.49 12.33
C THR A 11 1.20 1.70 12.61
N GLU A 12 2.24 1.92 11.80
CA GLU A 12 3.25 2.98 11.99
C GLU A 12 2.58 4.35 12.15
N TYR A 13 1.51 4.57 11.39
CA TYR A 13 0.70 5.77 11.44
C TYR A 13 -0.60 5.60 12.19
N SER A 14 -0.88 4.46 12.83
CA SER A 14 -2.18 4.19 13.47
C SER A 14 -2.59 5.25 14.49
N GLY A 15 -1.63 5.83 15.22
CA GLY A 15 -1.87 6.92 16.17
C GLY A 15 -2.25 8.25 15.52
N ILE A 16 -1.93 8.47 14.23
CA ILE A 16 -2.20 9.71 13.50
C ILE A 16 -3.01 9.50 12.20
N GLN A 17 -3.46 8.28 11.93
CA GLN A 17 -4.11 7.89 10.66
C GLN A 17 -5.30 8.79 10.34
N LYS A 18 -6.09 9.13 11.37
CA LYS A 18 -7.22 10.06 11.24
C LYS A 18 -6.81 11.46 10.79
N GLU A 19 -5.65 11.94 11.21
CA GLU A 19 -5.16 13.27 10.81
C GLU A 19 -4.63 13.25 9.36
N ILE A 20 -4.01 12.13 8.94
CA ILE A 20 -3.62 11.92 7.54
C ILE A 20 -4.86 11.90 6.63
N GLU A 21 -5.89 11.15 7.01
CA GLU A 21 -7.16 11.07 6.28
C GLU A 21 -7.87 12.43 6.21
N LYS A 22 -7.93 13.17 7.32
CA LYS A 22 -8.46 14.54 7.33
C LYS A 22 -7.69 15.47 6.40
N ALA A 23 -6.36 15.38 6.39
CA ALA A 23 -5.51 16.18 5.52
C ALA A 23 -5.79 15.86 4.05
N ALA A 24 -5.84 14.58 3.67
CA ALA A 24 -6.18 14.15 2.31
C ALA A 24 -7.57 14.65 1.88
N LEU A 25 -8.58 14.49 2.74
CA LEU A 25 -9.94 14.91 2.46
C LEU A 25 -10.06 16.42 2.22
N LYS A 26 -9.27 17.24 2.93
CA LYS A 26 -9.23 18.71 2.74
C LYS A 26 -8.80 19.11 1.32
N PHE A 27 -8.05 18.25 0.63
CA PHE A 27 -7.61 18.46 -0.76
C PHE A 27 -8.42 17.64 -1.77
N GLY A 28 -9.56 17.06 -1.37
CA GLY A 28 -10.38 16.25 -2.27
C GLY A 28 -9.73 14.91 -2.65
N ALA A 29 -8.90 14.37 -1.75
CA ALA A 29 -8.24 13.09 -1.88
C ALA A 29 -8.72 12.09 -0.83
N GLU A 30 -8.56 10.80 -1.12
CA GLU A 30 -8.77 9.71 -0.18
C GLU A 30 -7.52 8.83 -0.08
N ILE A 31 -7.23 8.35 1.12
CA ILE A 31 -6.24 7.29 1.32
C ILE A 31 -6.93 5.95 1.07
N ILE A 32 -6.37 5.13 0.20
CA ILE A 32 -6.85 3.77 -0.07
C ILE A 32 -5.78 2.75 0.32
N LEU A 33 -6.21 1.57 0.73
CA LEU A 33 -5.34 0.41 0.92
C LEU A 33 -5.45 -0.47 -0.32
N PRO A 34 -4.36 -0.71 -1.07
CA PRO A 34 -4.38 -1.69 -2.14
C PRO A 34 -4.75 -3.06 -1.55
N GLU A 35 -5.84 -3.65 -2.06
CA GLU A 35 -6.25 -5.00 -1.72
C GLU A 35 -5.30 -6.01 -2.36
N ILE A 36 -4.90 -7.00 -1.58
CA ILE A 36 -3.88 -7.98 -1.93
C ILE A 36 -4.33 -9.35 -1.44
N ASP A 37 -4.41 -10.31 -2.36
CA ASP A 37 -4.64 -11.70 -2.02
C ASP A 37 -3.43 -12.32 -1.33
N LEU A 38 -3.66 -13.19 -0.35
CA LEU A 38 -2.58 -13.86 0.40
C LEU A 38 -1.64 -14.65 -0.52
N ASP A 39 -2.20 -15.35 -1.51
CA ASP A 39 -1.44 -16.15 -2.47
C ASP A 39 -0.53 -15.26 -3.33
N TYR A 40 -1.00 -14.05 -3.67
CA TYR A 40 -0.24 -13.09 -4.45
C TYR A 40 0.95 -12.50 -3.68
N ILE A 41 0.91 -12.45 -2.34
CA ILE A 41 2.02 -11.89 -1.55
C ILE A 41 3.33 -12.63 -1.84
N ASN A 42 3.30 -13.97 -1.85
CA ASN A 42 4.49 -14.77 -2.07
C ASN A 42 4.97 -14.66 -3.53
N GLU A 43 4.04 -14.70 -4.49
CA GLU A 43 4.36 -14.53 -5.93
C GLU A 43 5.03 -13.18 -6.20
N ALA A 44 4.44 -12.09 -5.71
CA ALA A 44 4.96 -10.73 -5.86
C ALA A 44 6.35 -10.59 -5.24
N TYR A 45 6.56 -11.24 -4.10
CA TYR A 45 7.82 -11.19 -3.37
C TYR A 45 8.95 -11.95 -4.07
N GLU A 46 8.67 -13.16 -4.56
CA GLU A 46 9.61 -13.93 -5.39
C GLU A 46 9.96 -13.16 -6.67
N LYS A 47 8.96 -12.57 -7.32
CA LYS A 47 9.15 -11.76 -8.53
C LYS A 47 9.97 -10.50 -8.27
N PHE A 48 9.84 -9.88 -7.10
CA PHE A 48 10.65 -8.73 -6.69
C PHE A 48 12.12 -9.10 -6.47
N GLY A 49 12.43 -10.38 -6.19
CA GLY A 49 13.81 -10.90 -6.13
C GLY A 49 14.57 -10.50 -4.85
N PHE A 50 13.85 -10.23 -3.77
CA PHE A 50 14.43 -9.86 -2.46
C PHE A 50 14.05 -10.89 -1.39
N SER A 51 14.93 -11.10 -0.41
CA SER A 51 14.68 -12.00 0.72
C SER A 51 14.85 -11.30 2.06
N ALA A 52 13.81 -11.40 2.87
CA ALA A 52 13.61 -10.77 4.16
C ALA A 52 12.59 -11.60 4.95
N GLN A 53 12.78 -11.61 6.27
CA GLN A 53 11.97 -12.39 7.19
C GLN A 53 10.67 -11.68 7.61
N SER A 54 10.59 -10.35 7.43
CA SER A 54 9.44 -9.54 7.86
C SER A 54 8.21 -9.78 6.99
N SER A 55 7.12 -10.26 7.59
CA SER A 55 5.82 -10.42 6.93
C SER A 55 5.21 -9.09 6.50
N SER A 56 5.35 -8.05 7.31
CA SER A 56 4.94 -6.68 6.97
C SER A 56 5.66 -6.19 5.72
N LEU A 57 6.97 -6.43 5.60
CA LEU A 57 7.74 -6.01 4.43
C LEU A 57 7.30 -6.76 3.17
N LYS A 58 6.98 -8.06 3.28
CA LYS A 58 6.40 -8.83 2.17
C LYS A 58 5.07 -8.24 1.70
N LEU A 59 4.18 -7.85 2.63
CA LEU A 59 2.92 -7.21 2.30
C LEU A 59 3.11 -5.86 1.60
N MET A 60 4.05 -5.03 2.08
CA MET A 60 4.40 -3.75 1.45
C MET A 60 4.88 -3.94 0.01
N ILE A 61 5.77 -4.92 -0.22
CA ILE A 61 6.26 -5.25 -1.56
C ILE A 61 5.10 -5.72 -2.45
N ALA A 62 4.21 -6.58 -1.94
CA ALA A 62 3.05 -7.03 -2.70
C ALA A 62 2.12 -5.88 -3.10
N ARG A 63 1.88 -4.90 -2.20
CA ARG A 63 1.14 -3.67 -2.50
C ARG A 63 1.83 -2.82 -3.56
N ALA A 64 3.15 -2.64 -3.47
CA ALA A 64 3.90 -1.91 -4.48
C ALA A 64 3.81 -2.59 -5.85
N MET A 65 4.00 -3.91 -5.88
CA MET A 65 3.93 -4.72 -7.10
C MET A 65 2.53 -4.68 -7.72
N SER A 66 1.44 -4.70 -6.95
CA SER A 66 0.08 -4.60 -7.50
C SER A 66 -0.18 -3.27 -8.22
N ILE A 67 0.46 -2.18 -7.77
CA ILE A 67 0.40 -0.88 -8.44
C ILE A 67 1.20 -0.90 -9.73
N VAL A 68 2.44 -1.42 -9.69
CA VAL A 68 3.31 -1.55 -10.87
C VAL A 68 2.69 -2.43 -11.96
N GLU A 69 2.00 -3.50 -11.56
CA GLU A 69 1.30 -4.41 -12.47
C GLU A 69 -0.07 -3.89 -12.92
N GLY A 70 -0.49 -2.71 -12.44
CA GLY A 70 -1.77 -2.10 -12.80
C GLY A 70 -3.01 -2.81 -12.26
N LYS A 71 -2.83 -3.72 -11.29
CA LYS A 71 -3.93 -4.36 -10.52
C LYS A 71 -4.61 -3.34 -9.60
N CYS A 72 -3.83 -2.41 -9.03
CA CYS A 72 -4.32 -1.22 -8.37
C CYS A 72 -3.88 0.02 -9.15
N LYS A 73 -4.80 0.98 -9.36
CA LYS A 73 -4.53 2.20 -10.15
C LYS A 73 -4.80 3.46 -9.31
N PRO A 74 -3.90 3.79 -8.37
CA PRO A 74 -3.99 5.04 -7.61
C PRO A 74 -3.44 6.22 -8.43
N ASP A 75 -3.80 7.43 -8.04
CA ASP A 75 -3.28 8.68 -8.62
C ASP A 75 -1.94 9.09 -7.96
N ALA A 76 -1.71 8.65 -6.71
CA ALA A 76 -0.48 8.88 -5.96
C ALA A 76 -0.18 7.73 -5.00
N VAL A 77 1.04 7.69 -4.46
CA VAL A 77 1.50 6.68 -3.50
C VAL A 77 2.03 7.37 -2.25
N PHE A 78 1.69 6.82 -1.07
CA PHE A 78 2.15 7.23 0.24
C PHE A 78 2.69 6.03 1.04
#